data_AF-A0A7S9QCL9-F1
#
_entry.id   AF-A0A7S9QCL9-F1
#
_cell.length_a   1.000
_cell.length_b   1.000
_cell.length_c   1.000
_cell.angle_alpha   90.00
_cell.angle_beta   90.00
_cell.angle_gamma   90.00
#
_symmetry.space_group_name_H-M   'P 1'
#
loop_
_entity.id
_entity.type
_entity.pdbx_description
1 polymer ?
#
loop_
_entity_poly.entity_id
_entity_poly.type
_entity_poly.pdbx_seq_one_letter_code
_entity_poly.pdbx_strand_id
1 'polypeptide(L)'
;MFDRVVAAEKNLQRQIDFVARADHKLEIALGALIVIGSALFFAIKNIWSASSFIPPVLLFSTFCLIVSILLWLSAYNPRLAGAKGSLIFFDHIAGLSRTEFIKNWKMLTEENYEEDLLNQIFVNSQIARIRYKLLRRILLWGIVSAATLLVGFSISFW
;
A
#
# COMPACT_ATOMS: atom_id res chain seq x y z
N MET A 1 -34.83 2.79 -11.02
CA MET A 1 -33.64 3.48 -11.54
C MET A 1 -32.69 3.81 -10.39
N PHE A 2 -33.16 4.48 -9.32
CA PHE A 2 -32.46 4.68 -8.04
C PHE A 2 -31.68 3.49 -7.47
N ASP A 3 -32.15 2.25 -7.65
CA ASP A 3 -31.46 1.05 -7.14
C ASP A 3 -30.05 0.87 -7.72
N ARG A 4 -29.80 1.28 -8.96
CA ARG A 4 -28.47 1.14 -9.61
C ARG A 4 -27.47 2.13 -9.03
N VAL A 5 -27.86 3.39 -8.89
CA VAL A 5 -27.03 4.43 -8.26
C VAL A 5 -26.70 4.06 -6.82
N VAL A 6 -27.69 3.63 -6.03
CA VAL A 6 -27.46 3.18 -4.65
C VAL A 6 -26.55 1.95 -4.59
N ALA A 7 -26.69 1.02 -5.54
CA ALA A 7 -25.78 -0.12 -5.64
C ALA A 7 -24.35 0.30 -6.01
N ALA A 8 -24.19 1.30 -6.90
CA ALA A 8 -22.91 1.87 -7.29
C ALA A 8 -22.24 2.60 -6.12
N GLU A 9 -22.95 3.44 -5.37
CA GLU A 9 -22.45 4.08 -4.15
C GLU A 9 -21.94 3.05 -3.13
N LYS A 10 -22.72 1.98 -2.87
CA LYS A 10 -22.31 0.88 -1.99
C LYS A 10 -21.06 0.17 -2.52
N ASN A 11 -20.94 -0.03 -3.82
CA ASN A 11 -19.76 -0.67 -4.40
C ASN A 11 -18.53 0.25 -4.32
N LEU A 12 -18.70 1.55 -4.59
CA LEU A 12 -17.65 2.55 -4.44
C LEU A 12 -17.12 2.56 -3.01
N GLN A 13 -18.00 2.59 -2.02
CA GLN A 13 -17.61 2.51 -0.61
C GLN A 13 -16.80 1.24 -0.32
N ARG A 14 -17.20 0.08 -0.85
CA ARG A 14 -16.41 -1.16 -0.69
C ARG A 14 -15.01 -1.04 -1.28
N GLN A 15 -14.85 -0.39 -2.43
CA GLN A 15 -13.52 -0.19 -3.04
C GLN A 15 -12.66 0.75 -2.18
N ILE A 16 -13.22 1.85 -1.68
CA ILE A 16 -12.56 2.76 -0.75
C ILE A 16 -12.12 2.00 0.50
N ASP A 17 -13.00 1.16 1.07
CA ASP A 17 -12.66 0.35 2.24
C ASP A 17 -11.56 -0.68 1.95
N PHE A 18 -11.50 -1.24 0.74
CA PHE A 18 -10.41 -2.15 0.35
C PHE A 18 -9.06 -1.43 0.30
N VAL A 19 -9.04 -0.18 -0.19
CA VAL A 19 -7.85 0.68 -0.18
C VAL A 19 -7.44 0.97 1.26
N ALA A 20 -8.37 1.44 2.11
CA ALA A 20 -8.10 1.73 3.52
C ALA A 20 -7.57 0.51 4.30
N ARG A 21 -8.14 -0.68 4.07
CA ARG A 21 -7.64 -1.93 4.66
C ARG A 21 -6.24 -2.30 4.16
N ALA A 22 -5.91 -2.00 2.90
CA ALA A 22 -4.56 -2.23 2.39
C ALA A 22 -3.56 -1.28 3.06
N ASP A 23 -3.95 -0.03 3.30
CA ASP A 23 -3.12 0.99 3.95
C ASP A 23 -2.82 0.63 5.40
N HIS A 24 -3.84 0.23 6.16
CA HIS A 24 -3.64 -0.29 7.51
C HIS A 24 -2.67 -1.50 7.50
N LYS A 25 -2.77 -2.41 6.53
CA LYS A 25 -1.83 -3.55 6.44
C LYS A 25 -0.41 -3.12 6.07
N LEU A 26 -0.24 -2.05 5.29
CA LEU A 26 1.08 -1.47 5.01
C LEU A 26 1.70 -0.87 6.27
N GLU A 27 0.91 -0.24 7.14
CA GLU A 27 1.40 0.28 8.44
C GLU A 27 1.86 -0.86 9.36
N ILE A 28 1.07 -1.95 9.45
CA ILE A 28 1.48 -3.15 10.19
C ILE A 28 2.78 -3.72 9.61
N ALA A 29 2.88 -3.80 8.28
CA ALA A 29 4.08 -4.29 7.61
C ALA A 29 5.30 -3.42 7.92
N LEU A 30 5.16 -2.09 7.97
CA LEU A 30 6.25 -1.19 8.37
C LEU A 30 6.76 -1.52 9.77
N GLY A 31 5.84 -1.72 10.74
CA GLY A 31 6.21 -2.11 12.10
C GLY A 31 7.04 -3.40 12.13
N ALA A 32 6.62 -4.42 11.36
CA ALA A 32 7.38 -5.67 11.24
C ALA A 32 8.76 -5.46 10.60
N LEU A 33 8.88 -4.62 9.57
CA LEU A 33 10.16 -4.32 8.92
C LEU A 33 11.13 -3.57 9.84
N ILE A 34 10.63 -2.67 10.69
CA ILE A 34 11.43 -1.98 11.71
C ILE A 34 12.00 -3.01 12.70
N VAL A 35 11.18 -3.93 13.21
CA VAL A 35 11.62 -4.99 14.13
C VAL A 35 12.71 -5.86 13.51
N ILE A 36 12.51 -6.30 12.26
CA ILE A 36 13.50 -7.10 11.51
C ILE A 36 14.80 -6.29 11.33
N GLY A 37 14.70 -5.01 10.96
CA GLY A 37 15.85 -4.13 10.79
C GLY A 37 16.64 -3.92 12.08
N SER A 38 15.97 -3.73 13.22
CA SER A 38 16.62 -3.63 14.53
C SER A 38 17.33 -4.92 14.91
N ALA A 39 16.69 -6.08 14.71
CA ALA A 39 17.30 -7.38 14.97
C ALA A 39 18.52 -7.64 14.08
N LEU A 40 18.45 -7.26 12.80
CA LEU A 40 19.54 -7.37 11.85
C LEU A 40 20.73 -6.47 12.22
N PHE A 41 20.47 -5.22 12.64
CA PHE A 41 21.50 -4.32 13.13
C PHE A 41 22.22 -4.89 14.36
N PHE A 42 21.47 -5.47 15.30
CA PHE A 42 22.05 -6.16 16.45
C PHE A 42 22.91 -7.37 16.02
N ALA A 43 22.43 -8.18 15.08
CA ALA A 43 23.17 -9.33 14.57
C ALA A 43 24.50 -8.93 13.92
N ILE A 44 24.49 -7.90 13.06
CA ILE A 44 25.69 -7.38 12.41
C ILE A 44 26.71 -6.89 13.45
N LYS A 45 26.26 -6.28 14.55
CA LYS A 45 27.18 -5.84 15.61
C LYS A 45 27.81 -6.99 16.41
N ASN A 46 27.05 -8.05 16.68
CA ASN A 46 27.44 -9.04 17.69
C ASN A 46 27.99 -10.35 17.13
N ILE A 47 27.51 -10.80 15.96
CA ILE A 47 27.84 -12.14 15.44
C ILE A 47 28.52 -12.11 14.07
N TRP A 48 28.77 -10.93 13.50
CA TRP A 48 29.37 -10.78 12.16
C TRP A 48 30.68 -11.57 11.98
N SER A 49 31.54 -11.55 12.99
CA SER A 49 32.85 -12.23 12.95
C SER A 49 32.84 -13.62 13.58
N ALA A 50 31.68 -14.16 13.97
CA ALA A 50 31.64 -15.46 14.65
C ALA A 50 31.98 -16.64 13.73
N SER A 51 31.72 -16.53 12.43
CA SER A 51 32.06 -17.55 11.42
C SER A 51 32.10 -16.96 10.02
N SER A 52 32.91 -17.53 9.12
CA SER A 52 32.98 -17.12 7.71
C SER A 52 31.64 -17.27 6.96
N PHE A 53 30.73 -18.10 7.45
CA PHE A 53 29.40 -18.29 6.87
C PHE A 53 28.37 -17.22 7.27
N ILE A 54 28.63 -16.44 8.34
CA ILE A 54 27.66 -15.46 8.85
C ILE A 54 27.57 -14.19 7.99
N PRO A 55 28.67 -13.54 7.56
CA PRO A 55 28.61 -12.36 6.72
C PRO A 55 27.74 -12.50 5.47
N PRO A 56 27.87 -13.55 4.62
CA PRO A 56 27.01 -13.68 3.44
C PRO A 56 25.53 -13.86 3.77
N VAL A 57 25.22 -14.57 4.87
CA VAL A 57 23.83 -14.76 5.35
C VAL A 57 23.21 -13.42 5.80
N LEU A 58 23.95 -12.63 6.57
CA LEU A 58 23.49 -11.31 7.02
C LEU A 58 23.37 -10.32 5.86
N LEU A 59 24.29 -10.35 4.88
CA LEU A 59 24.22 -9.53 3.68
C LEU A 59 22.99 -9.86 2.83
N PHE A 60 22.67 -11.15 2.66
CA PHE A 60 21.46 -11.56 1.95
C PHE A 60 20.19 -11.14 2.69
N SER A 61 20.15 -11.32 4.02
CA SER A 61 19.03 -10.83 4.85
C SER A 61 18.85 -9.31 4.73
N THR A 62 19.94 -8.56 4.71
CA THR A 62 19.95 -7.09 4.51
C THR A 62 19.39 -6.72 3.14
N PHE A 63 19.83 -7.41 2.08
CA PHE A 63 19.33 -7.18 0.73
C PHE A 63 17.82 -7.40 0.65
N CYS A 64 17.32 -8.52 1.18
CA CYS A 64 15.87 -8.80 1.20
C CYS A 64 15.09 -7.73 1.97
N LEU A 65 15.63 -7.25 3.09
CA LEU A 65 15.00 -6.18 3.88
C LEU A 65 14.93 -4.88 3.08
N ILE A 66 16.02 -4.48 2.41
CA ILE A 66 16.07 -3.27 1.57
C ILE A 66 15.03 -3.37 0.44
N VAL A 67 14.96 -4.51 -0.27
CA VAL A 67 13.95 -4.73 -1.32
C VAL A 67 12.53 -4.57 -0.77
N SER A 68 12.26 -5.12 0.41
CA SER A 68 10.97 -4.99 1.08
C SER A 68 10.62 -3.53 1.40
N ILE A 69 11.58 -2.77 1.95
CA ILE A 69 11.42 -1.34 2.27
C ILE A 69 11.17 -0.51 1.00
N LEU A 70 11.91 -0.74 -0.09
CA LEU A 70 11.70 -0.03 -1.35
C LEU A 70 10.31 -0.30 -1.95
N LEU A 71 9.84 -1.54 -1.85
CA LEU A 71 8.47 -1.91 -2.25
C LEU A 71 7.43 -1.25 -1.35
N TRP A 72 7.70 -1.15 -0.03
CA TRP A 72 6.84 -0.47 0.92
C TRP A 72 6.71 1.02 0.61
N LEU A 73 7.83 1.71 0.36
CA LEU A 73 7.84 3.11 -0.07
C LEU A 73 7.03 3.31 -1.37
N SER A 74 7.18 2.40 -2.32
CA SER A 74 6.44 2.42 -3.59
C SER A 74 4.93 2.16 -3.43
N ALA A 75 4.53 1.48 -2.36
CA ALA A 75 3.13 1.19 -2.04
C ALA A 75 2.49 2.31 -1.21
N TYR A 76 3.28 2.96 -0.34
CA TYR A 76 2.83 4.05 0.52
C TYR A 76 2.52 5.32 -0.27
N ASN A 77 3.27 5.59 -1.35
CA ASN A 77 3.06 6.76 -2.18
C ASN A 77 1.61 6.86 -2.69
N PRO A 78 0.87 7.97 -2.42
CA PRO A 78 -0.50 8.11 -2.85
C PRO A 78 -0.61 8.05 -4.38
N ARG A 79 -1.39 7.09 -4.87
CA ARG A 79 -1.71 6.98 -6.29
C ARG A 79 -2.99 7.76 -6.55
N LEU A 80 -2.83 9.01 -6.98
CA LEU A 80 -3.93 9.82 -7.46
C LEU A 80 -4.07 9.58 -8.97
N ALA A 81 -5.05 8.76 -9.35
CA ALA A 81 -5.49 8.72 -10.73
C ALA A 81 -6.63 9.75 -10.86
N GLY A 82 -6.34 10.89 -11.47
CA GLY A 82 -7.28 11.98 -11.58
C GLY A 82 -8.49 11.58 -12.43
N ALA A 83 -9.66 11.44 -11.79
CA ALA A 83 -10.93 11.40 -12.49
C ALA A 83 -11.27 12.85 -12.90
N LYS A 84 -10.78 13.27 -14.05
CA LYS A 84 -11.06 14.61 -14.61
C LYS A 84 -12.57 14.79 -14.73
N GLY A 85 -13.10 15.89 -14.21
CA GLY A 85 -14.54 16.18 -14.24
C GLY A 85 -15.36 15.54 -13.12
N SER A 86 -14.75 14.74 -12.23
CA SER A 86 -15.48 14.06 -11.14
C SER A 86 -15.94 15.05 -10.07
N LEU A 87 -17.24 15.05 -9.76
CA LEU A 87 -17.80 15.88 -8.70
C LEU A 87 -17.82 15.18 -7.33
N ILE A 88 -17.33 13.94 -7.26
CA ILE A 88 -17.17 13.18 -6.01
C ILE A 88 -15.70 12.90 -5.64
N PHE A 89 -14.75 13.15 -6.54
CA PHE A 89 -13.32 12.99 -6.25
C PHE A 89 -12.73 14.22 -5.58
N PHE A 90 -12.18 14.04 -4.38
CA PHE A 90 -11.72 15.14 -3.53
C PHE A 90 -10.69 16.07 -4.21
N ASP A 91 -9.73 15.52 -4.96
CA ASP A 91 -8.64 16.31 -5.57
C ASP A 91 -9.16 17.19 -6.72
N HIS A 92 -10.10 16.66 -7.51
CA HIS A 92 -10.77 17.45 -8.53
C HIS A 92 -11.65 18.54 -7.91
N ILE A 93 -12.43 18.20 -6.87
CA ILE A 93 -13.27 19.18 -6.15
C ILE A 93 -12.40 20.29 -5.54
N ALA A 94 -11.25 19.95 -4.94
CA ALA A 94 -10.32 20.90 -4.35
C ALA A 94 -9.72 21.86 -5.40
N GLY A 95 -9.66 21.44 -6.67
CA GLY A 95 -9.24 22.28 -7.79
C GLY A 95 -10.31 23.24 -8.33
N LEU A 96 -11.57 23.11 -7.93
CA LEU A 96 -12.67 23.99 -8.35
C LEU A 96 -12.86 25.16 -7.38
N SER A 97 -13.29 26.32 -7.89
CA SER A 97 -13.84 27.36 -7.02
C SER A 97 -15.16 26.91 -6.41
N ARG A 98 -15.51 27.45 -5.25
CA ARG A 98 -16.79 27.17 -4.57
C ARG A 98 -17.99 27.41 -5.49
N THR A 99 -17.96 28.48 -6.29
CA THR A 99 -19.02 28.83 -7.23
C THR A 99 -19.13 27.84 -8.37
N GLU A 100 -18.00 27.37 -8.92
CA GLU A 100 -17.97 26.34 -9.96
C GLU A 100 -18.50 25.01 -9.44
N PHE A 101 -18.04 24.58 -8.26
CA PHE A 101 -18.52 23.34 -7.66
C PHE A 101 -20.03 23.35 -7.44
N ILE A 102 -20.58 24.40 -6.81
CA ILE A 102 -22.02 24.52 -6.57
C ILE A 102 -22.80 24.54 -7.90
N LYS A 103 -22.30 25.28 -8.91
CA LYS A 103 -22.92 25.35 -10.23
C LYS A 103 -22.96 23.97 -10.89
N ASN A 104 -21.82 23.28 -10.94
CA ASN A 104 -21.68 21.98 -11.59
C ASN A 104 -22.52 20.92 -10.87
N TRP A 105 -22.55 20.94 -9.53
CA TRP A 105 -23.37 20.05 -8.72
C TRP A 105 -24.87 20.23 -9.00
N LYS A 106 -25.35 21.46 -9.11
CA LYS A 106 -26.76 21.75 -9.44
C LYS A 106 -27.15 21.34 -10.87
N MET A 107 -26.19 21.24 -11.78
CA MET A 107 -26.40 20.82 -13.16
C MET A 107 -26.18 19.31 -13.37
N LEU A 108 -25.84 18.58 -12.30
CA LEU A 108 -25.55 17.15 -12.37
C LEU A 108 -26.85 16.36 -12.63
N THR A 109 -26.82 15.55 -13.67
CA THR A 109 -27.90 14.59 -13.98
C THR A 109 -27.63 13.26 -13.29
N GLU A 110 -28.68 12.44 -13.11
CA GLU A 110 -28.54 11.09 -12.55
C GLU A 110 -27.58 10.23 -13.39
N GLU A 111 -27.68 10.30 -14.73
CA GLU A 111 -26.79 9.59 -15.66
C GLU A 111 -25.30 9.98 -15.45
N ASN A 112 -25.01 11.28 -15.35
CA ASN A 112 -23.64 11.78 -15.17
C ASN A 112 -23.10 11.39 -13.78
N TYR A 113 -23.96 11.35 -12.76
CA TYR A 113 -23.58 10.90 -11.43
C TYR A 113 -23.28 9.41 -11.40
N GLU A 114 -24.11 8.58 -12.05
CA GLU A 114 -23.85 7.15 -12.20
C GLU A 114 -22.53 6.90 -12.94
N GLU A 115 -22.27 7.62 -14.03
CA GLU A 115 -21.01 7.52 -14.76
C GLU A 115 -19.80 7.89 -13.89
N ASP A 116 -19.88 8.96 -13.09
CA ASP A 116 -18.83 9.36 -12.16
C ASP A 116 -18.59 8.28 -11.10
N LEU A 117 -19.64 7.71 -10.51
CA LEU A 117 -19.55 6.58 -9.58
C LEU A 117 -18.85 5.37 -10.20
N LEU A 118 -19.24 4.98 -11.41
CA LEU A 118 -18.64 3.84 -12.13
C LEU A 118 -17.16 4.08 -12.44
N ASN A 119 -16.81 5.30 -12.85
CA ASN A 119 -15.42 5.70 -13.06
C ASN A 119 -14.61 5.61 -11.75
N GLN A 120 -15.15 6.10 -10.63
CA GLN A 120 -14.51 5.97 -9.32
C GLN A 120 -14.37 4.52 -8.87
N ILE A 121 -15.37 3.67 -9.09
CA ILE A 121 -15.28 2.24 -8.77
C ILE A 121 -14.12 1.61 -9.54
N PHE A 122 -14.02 1.88 -10.85
CA PHE A 122 -12.96 1.35 -11.69
C PHE A 122 -11.59 1.81 -11.20
N VAL A 123 -11.39 3.11 -11.00
CA VAL A 123 -10.13 3.68 -10.51
C VAL A 123 -9.74 3.13 -9.15
N ASN A 124 -10.65 3.14 -8.17
CA ASN A 124 -10.37 2.63 -6.82
C ASN A 124 -10.08 1.12 -6.82
N SER A 125 -10.73 0.35 -7.70
CA SER A 125 -10.42 -1.09 -7.85
C SER A 125 -8.99 -1.33 -8.35
N GLN A 126 -8.48 -0.48 -9.25
CA GLN A 126 -7.11 -0.56 -9.75
C GLN A 126 -6.10 -0.20 -8.64
N ILE A 127 -6.39 0.86 -7.88
CA ILE A 127 -5.56 1.28 -6.73
C ILE A 127 -5.50 0.15 -5.71
N ALA A 128 -6.64 -0.41 -5.31
CA ALA A 128 -6.71 -1.54 -4.39
C ALA A 128 -5.89 -2.73 -4.91
N ARG A 129 -6.09 -3.15 -6.16
CA ARG A 129 -5.35 -4.27 -6.78
C ARG A 129 -3.84 -4.08 -6.69
N ILE A 130 -3.35 -2.87 -6.98
CA ILE A 130 -1.92 -2.57 -6.95
C ILE A 130 -1.39 -2.62 -5.52
N ARG A 131 -2.09 -1.98 -4.56
CA ARG A 131 -1.69 -1.99 -3.14
C ARG A 131 -1.60 -3.41 -2.59
N TYR A 132 -2.60 -4.27 -2.84
CA TYR A 132 -2.56 -5.68 -2.41
C TYR A 132 -1.43 -6.49 -3.07
N LYS A 133 -1.13 -6.24 -4.35
CA LYS A 133 0.01 -6.90 -5.03
C LYS A 133 1.35 -6.50 -4.41
N LEU A 134 1.55 -5.22 -4.11
CA LEU A 134 2.76 -4.73 -3.45
C LEU A 134 2.86 -5.26 -2.03
N LEU A 135 1.77 -5.22 -1.25
CA LEU A 135 1.70 -5.76 0.10
C LEU A 135 2.15 -7.23 0.15
N ARG A 136 1.65 -8.07 -0.77
CA ARG A 136 2.08 -9.48 -0.85
C ARG A 136 3.60 -9.61 -1.04
N ARG A 137 4.20 -8.76 -1.88
CA ARG A 137 5.64 -8.78 -2.15
C ARG A 137 6.45 -8.27 -0.96
N ILE A 138 6.01 -7.19 -0.33
CA ILE A 138 6.61 -6.64 0.90
C ILE A 138 6.68 -7.73 1.97
N LEU A 139 5.55 -8.38 2.24
CA LEU A 139 5.49 -9.45 3.23
C LEU A 139 6.40 -10.63 2.87
N LEU A 140 6.43 -11.05 1.59
CA LEU A 140 7.30 -12.13 1.14
C LEU A 140 8.78 -11.82 1.38
N TRP A 141 9.26 -10.65 0.95
CA TRP A 141 10.65 -10.25 1.13
C TRP A 141 11.02 -10.01 2.60
N GLY A 142 10.08 -9.47 3.39
CA GLY A 142 10.25 -9.35 4.84
C GLY A 142 10.38 -10.70 5.54
N ILE A 143 9.54 -11.68 5.19
CA ILE A 143 9.61 -13.05 5.73
C ILE A 143 10.94 -13.71 5.34
N VAL A 144 11.37 -13.58 4.10
CA VAL A 144 12.67 -14.14 3.66
C VAL A 144 13.82 -13.50 4.44
N SER A 145 13.82 -12.19 4.63
CA SER A 145 14.82 -11.50 5.46
C SER A 145 14.84 -12.04 6.90
N ALA A 146 13.67 -12.12 7.56
CA ALA A 146 13.54 -12.65 8.91
C ALA A 146 14.01 -14.11 9.02
N ALA A 147 13.59 -14.98 8.10
CA ALA A 147 14.01 -16.38 8.08
C ALA A 147 15.53 -16.53 7.92
N THR A 148 16.13 -15.75 7.02
CA THR A 148 17.57 -15.81 6.80
C THR A 148 18.35 -15.28 8.01
N LEU A 149 17.82 -14.27 8.70
CA LEU A 149 18.39 -13.76 9.96
C LEU A 149 18.37 -14.83 11.07
N LEU A 150 17.27 -15.57 11.21
CA LEU A 150 17.15 -16.66 12.18
C LEU A 150 18.16 -17.78 11.93
N VAL A 151 18.43 -18.09 10.65
CA VAL A 151 19.50 -19.04 10.28
C VAL A 151 20.86 -18.50 10.71
N GLY A 152 21.14 -17.21 10.47
CA GLY A 152 22.38 -16.57 10.91
C GLY A 152 22.62 -16.65 12.42
N PHE A 153 21.58 -16.36 13.22
CA PHE A 153 21.64 -16.54 14.67
C PHE A 153 21.88 -17.99 15.06
N SER A 154 21.14 -18.93 14.45
CA SER A 154 21.28 -20.35 14.78
C SER A 154 22.71 -20.84 14.55
N ILE A 155 23.36 -20.45 13.45
CA ILE A 155 24.75 -20.81 13.15
C ILE A 155 25.73 -20.20 14.17
N SER A 156 25.45 -19.02 14.71
CA SER A 156 26.37 -18.35 15.65
C SER A 156 26.50 -19.00 17.03
N PHE A 157 25.57 -19.88 17.41
CA PHE A 157 25.56 -20.56 18.71
C PHE A 157 26.17 -21.98 18.67
N TRP A 158 26.62 -22.45 17.50
CA TRP A 158 27.30 -23.74 17.32
C TRP A 158 28.76 -23.53 16.92
#